data_AF-A0A941C884-F1
#
_entry.id   AF-A0A941C884-F1
#
_cell.length_a   1.000
_cell.length_b   1.000
_cell.length_c   1.000
_cell.angle_alpha   90.00
_cell.angle_beta   90.00
_cell.angle_gamma   90.00
#
_symmetry.space_group_name_H-M   'P 1'
#
loop_
_entity.id
_entity.type
_entity.pdbx_description
1 polymer ?
#
loop_
_entity_poly.entity_id
_entity_poly.type
_entity_poly.pdbx_seq_one_letter_code
_entity_poly.pdbx_strand_id
1 'polypeptide(L)' 'MRKIKPATGQTPAAYIREIRLQSAKYKIEYNVRASISEIAHELSMNNLSHFTQAFKKRFGKVPSEYFKNTD' A
#
# COMPACT_ATOMS: atom_id res chain seq x y z
N MET A 1 35.01 8.55 0.89
CA MET A 1 34.41 7.57 1.83
C MET A 1 33.69 6.49 1.03
N ARG A 2 33.85 5.22 1.42
CA ARG A 2 33.60 4.04 0.59
C ARG A 2 32.24 3.43 0.95
N LYS A 3 31.30 3.51 0.00
CA LYS A 3 30.16 2.61 -0.27
C LYS A 3 29.42 2.01 0.94
N ILE A 4 28.31 2.63 1.33
CA ILE A 4 27.15 1.89 1.84
C ILE A 4 25.99 2.23 0.90
N LYS A 5 25.91 1.50 -0.22
CA LYS A 5 24.62 1.36 -0.90
C LYS A 5 23.75 0.56 0.08
N PRO A 6 22.59 1.07 0.52
CA PRO A 6 21.69 0.23 1.31
C PRO A 6 21.41 -1.02 0.48
N ALA A 7 21.47 -2.20 1.09
CA ALA A 7 21.37 -3.50 0.42
C ALA A 7 20.06 -3.70 -0.39
N THR A 8 19.14 -2.72 -0.33
CA THR A 8 17.86 -2.66 -1.04
C THR A 8 17.72 -1.45 -1.97
N GLY A 9 18.68 -0.52 -2.03
CA GLY A 9 18.57 0.73 -2.82
C GLY A 9 17.42 1.66 -2.40
N GLN A 10 16.69 1.31 -1.34
CA GLN A 10 15.49 1.97 -0.87
C GLN A 10 15.81 2.76 0.40
N THR A 11 15.32 3.99 0.48
CA THR A 11 15.39 4.77 1.72
C THR A 11 14.50 4.14 2.80
N PRO A 12 14.77 4.33 4.10
CA PRO A 12 13.90 3.84 5.17
C PRO A 12 12.43 4.23 4.98
N ALA A 13 12.18 5.44 4.46
CA ALA A 13 10.84 5.92 4.12
C ALA A 13 10.17 5.14 2.96
N ALA A 14 10.95 4.61 2.00
CA ALA A 14 10.41 3.72 0.97
C ALA A 14 10.04 2.35 1.55
N TYR A 15 10.87 1.81 2.45
CA TYR A 15 10.59 0.54 3.13
C TYR A 15 9.33 0.61 4.01
N ILE A 16 9.15 1.70 4.77
CA ILE A 16 7.92 1.90 5.56
C ILE A 16 6.69 2.00 4.65
N ARG A 17 6.81 2.69 3.50
CA ARG A 17 5.73 2.76 2.51
C ARG A 17 5.40 1.39 1.93
N GLU A 18 6.41 0.58 1.63
CA GLU A 18 6.26 -0.81 1.17
C GLU A 18 5.43 -1.63 2.17
N ILE A 19 5.80 -1.59 3.45
CA ILE A 19 5.09 -2.30 4.52
C ILE A 19 3.63 -1.84 4.59
N ARG A 20 3.38 -0.52 4.57
CA ARG A 20 2.01 0.02 4.60
C ARG A 20 1.19 -0.44 3.40
N LEU A 21 1.76 -0.43 2.20
CA LEU A 21 1.08 -0.91 0.99
C LEU A 21 0.76 -2.40 1.07
N GLN A 22 1.67 -3.21 1.63
CA GLN A 22 1.45 -4.64 1.87
C GLN A 22 0.31 -4.88 2.86
N SER A 23 0.30 -4.14 3.98
CA SER A 23 -0.79 -4.19 4.97
C SER A 23 -2.12 -3.75 4.38
N ALA A 24 -2.13 -2.73 3.51
CA ALA A 24 -3.33 -2.30 2.80
C ALA A 24 -3.89 -3.41 1.93
N LYS A 25 -3.03 -4.09 1.15
CA LYS A 25 -3.43 -5.20 0.29
C LYS A 25 -4.08 -6.31 1.11
N TYR A 26 -3.45 -6.70 2.21
CA TYR A 26 -4.00 -7.70 3.14
C TYR A 26 -5.37 -7.26 3.67
N LYS A 27 -5.52 -6.02 4.15
CA LYS A 27 -6.81 -5.52 4.63
C LYS A 27 -7.88 -5.53 3.52
N ILE A 28 -7.53 -5.15 2.29
CA ILE A 28 -8.46 -5.17 1.16
C ILE A 28 -8.88 -6.60 0.79
N GLU A 29 -7.92 -7.55 0.77
CA GLU A 29 -8.19 -8.95 0.40
C GLU A 29 -8.97 -9.71 1.48
N TYR A 30 -8.73 -9.43 2.76
CA TYR A 30 -9.28 -10.19 3.88
C TYR A 30 -10.41 -9.48 4.63
N ASN A 31 -10.62 -8.18 4.42
CA ASN A 31 -11.66 -7.41 5.10
C ASN A 31 -12.63 -6.76 4.13
N VAL A 32 -13.58 -7.56 3.63
CA VAL A 32 -14.63 -7.17 2.68
C VAL A 32 -15.52 -6.01 3.20
N ARG A 33 -15.51 -5.75 4.51
CA ARG A 33 -16.34 -4.71 5.14
C ARG A 33 -15.65 -3.35 5.27
N ALA A 34 -14.32 -3.28 5.21
CA ALA A 34 -13.60 -2.03 5.37
C ALA A 34 -13.54 -1.27 4.05
N SER A 35 -13.92 0.01 4.05
CA SER A 35 -13.78 0.86 2.87
C SER A 35 -12.31 1.23 2.60
N ILE A 36 -11.98 1.59 1.35
CA ILE A 36 -10.64 2.10 0.99
C ILE A 36 -10.27 3.30 1.88
N SER A 37 -11.25 4.13 2.24
CA SER A 37 -11.06 5.29 3.12
C SER A 37 -10.64 4.89 4.53
N GLU A 38 -11.29 3.88 5.11
CA GLU A 38 -10.93 3.36 6.43
C GLU A 38 -9.54 2.72 6.44
N ILE A 39 -9.23 1.92 5.43
CA ILE A 39 -7.91 1.27 5.30
C ILE A 39 -6.81 2.33 5.16
N ALA A 40 -7.06 3.37 4.36
CA ALA A 40 -6.12 4.48 4.19
C ALA A 40 -5.94 5.27 5.51
N HIS A 41 -7.03 5.50 6.25
CA HIS A 41 -6.98 6.16 7.55
C HIS A 41 -6.19 5.36 8.58
N GLU A 42 -6.43 4.05 8.70
CA GLU A 42 -5.68 3.15 9.59
C GLU A 42 -4.18 3.13 9.28
N LEU A 43 -3.79 3.26 8.02
CA LEU A 43 -2.40 3.24 7.58
C LEU A 43 -1.74 4.63 7.60
N SER A 44 -2.40 5.64 8.17
CA SER A 44 -1.98 7.04 8.14
C SER A 44 -1.66 7.53 6.72
N MET A 45 -2.48 7.10 5.76
CA MET A 45 -2.44 7.48 4.36
C MET A 45 -3.61 8.39 4.04
N ASN A 46 -3.56 9.61 4.57
CA ASN A 46 -4.66 10.58 4.45
C ASN A 46 -4.95 11.01 3.00
N ASN A 47 -4.02 10.77 2.06
CA ASN A 47 -4.20 11.08 0.65
C ASN A 47 -4.54 9.82 -0.16
N LEU A 48 -5.83 9.61 -0.38
CA LEU A 48 -6.38 8.49 -1.15
C LEU A 48 -5.89 8.44 -2.60
N SER A 49 -5.71 9.58 -3.26
CA SER A 49 -5.18 9.64 -4.63
C SER A 49 -3.74 9.12 -4.69
N HIS A 50 -2.89 9.59 -3.77
CA HIS A 50 -1.50 9.12 -3.69
C HIS A 50 -1.44 7.64 -3.29
N PHE A 51 -2.27 7.21 -2.34
CA PHE A 51 -2.37 5.79 -1.97
C PHE A 51 -2.76 4.93 -3.18
N THR A 52 -3.82 5.29 -3.90
CA THR A 52 -4.31 4.53 -5.05
C THR A 52 -3.26 4.44 -6.16
N GLN A 53 -2.57 5.54 -6.46
CA GLN A 53 -1.49 5.54 -7.44
C GLN A 53 -0.30 4.68 -6.99
N ALA A 54 0.12 4.79 -5.73
CA ALA A 54 1.21 3.99 -5.19
C ALA A 54 0.86 2.50 -5.15
N PHE A 55 -0.36 2.17 -4.75
CA PHE A 55 -0.90 0.82 -4.72
C PHE A 55 -0.97 0.22 -6.12
N LYS A 56 -1.53 0.95 -7.09
CA LYS A 56 -1.56 0.53 -8.50
C LYS A 56 -0.15 0.35 -9.07
N LYS A 57 0.77 1.26 -8.77
CA LYS A 57 2.16 1.16 -9.22
C LYS A 57 2.86 -0.07 -8.64
N ARG A 58 2.53 -0.48 -7.42
CA ARG A 58 3.13 -1.63 -6.75
C ARG A 58 2.51 -2.97 -7.13
N PHE A 59 1.18 -3.04 -7.21
CA PHE A 59 0.41 -4.29 -7.39
C PHE A 59 -0.26 -4.41 -8.77
N GLY A 60 -0.13 -3.41 -9.62
CA GLY A 60 -0.67 -3.39 -10.98
C GLY A 60 -2.16 -3.02 -11.09
N LYS A 61 -2.92 -3.10 -10.00
CA LYS A 61 -4.36 -2.83 -9.94
C LYS A 61 -4.69 -1.83 -8.85
N VAL A 62 -5.80 -1.11 -8.98
CA VAL A 62 -6.25 -0.18 -7.95
C VAL A 62 -6.91 -0.94 -6.78
N PRO A 63 -6.90 -0.39 -5.55
CA PRO A 63 -7.55 -1.00 -4.39
C PRO A 63 -9.00 -1.42 -4.66
N SER A 64 -9.77 -0.59 -5.36
CA SER A 64 -11.17 -0.86 -5.72
C SER A 64 -11.37 -2.07 -6.63
N GLU A 65 -10.38 -2.42 -7.45
CA GLU A 65 -10.42 -3.62 -8.29
C GLU A 65 -10.13 -4.90 -7.50
N TYR A 66 -9.47 -4.78 -6.34
CA TYR A 66 -9.25 -5.90 -5.42
C TYR A 66 -10.49 -6.19 -4.56
N PHE A 67 -11.41 -5.23 -4.39
CA PHE A 67 -12.72 -5.42 -3.74
C PHE A 67 -13.69 -6.30 -4.54
N LYS A 68 -13.21 -7.11 -5.50
CA LYS A 68 -14.07 -7.99 -6.28
C LYS A 68 -14.79 -8.94 -5.33
N ASN A 69 -16.11 -8.75 -5.30
CA ASN A 69 -17.11 -9.54 -4.62
C ASN A 69 -16.66 -10.99 -4.49
N THR A 70 -16.57 -11.46 -3.26
CA THR A 70 -16.74 -12.87 -2.96
C THR A 70 -18.11 -13.26 -3.54
N ASP A 71 -18.09 -13.91 -4.70
CA ASP A 71 -19.20 -14.74 -5.18
C ASP A 71 -19.24 -16.02 -4.32
#